data_AF-A0A9P6H9A3-F1
#
_entry.id   AF-A0A9P6H9A3-F1
#
_cell.length_a   1.000
_cell.length_b   1.000
_cell.length_c   1.000
_cell.angle_alpha   90.00
_cell.angle_beta   90.00
_cell.angle_gamma   90.00
#
_symmetry.space_group_name_H-M   'P 1'
#
loop_
_entity.id
_entity.type
_entity.pdbx_description
1 polymer ?
#
loop_
_entity_poly.entity_id
_entity_poly.type
_entity_poly.pdbx_seq_one_letter_code
_entity_poly.pdbx_strand_id
1 'polypeptide(L)'
;MKVWAITLDVSALNSATFETYYTRGLQFVDEPARAKIKRFFRREDAFRSLVGNLLPRVMLRECGVPVSSVEFGKTESNKPYVCTHLHIGYNVTHDAGLIAMAFEVETTSEKQPWIEPPAHRIGVDVMRLSLPDRFTFQSFVETVGDALTPYEKETLNPTPPVSSSEALCHFYLIWTLKEAYTKALGLGLGFDFKRIEYDKVKNRVKVDGVFLKGWSFDIFRVPDPEGSAEEYIGVAAKYVGGKKEAVVRRSPASSDLFSLSIMTAEDFMSRALRELE
;
A
#
# COMPACT_ATOMS: atom_id res chain seq x y z
N MET A 1 12.64 -4.38 -3.67
CA MET A 1 11.52 -3.75 -2.91
C MET A 1 10.97 -4.74 -1.89
N LYS A 2 10.68 -4.30 -0.67
CA LYS A 2 10.06 -5.11 0.38
C LYS A 2 8.63 -4.61 0.67
N VAL A 3 7.71 -5.51 0.98
CA VAL A 3 6.35 -5.20 1.44
C VAL A 3 6.08 -5.92 2.75
N TRP A 4 5.63 -5.18 3.76
CA TRP A 4 5.07 -5.74 4.98
C TRP A 4 3.56 -5.58 4.94
N ALA A 5 2.84 -6.64 5.26
CA ALA A 5 1.39 -6.72 5.31
C ALA A 5 0.97 -7.18 6.71
N ILE A 6 0.26 -6.32 7.42
CA ILE A 6 -0.21 -6.53 8.79
C ILE A 6 -1.69 -6.84 8.74
N THR A 7 -2.06 -8.06 9.10
CA THR A 7 -3.45 -8.48 9.16
C THR A 7 -4.04 -8.17 10.53
N LEU A 8 -5.18 -7.49 10.54
CA LEU A 8 -5.89 -7.03 11.72
C LEU A 8 -7.26 -7.69 11.78
N ASP A 9 -7.43 -8.59 12.73
CA ASP A 9 -8.75 -9.07 13.14
C ASP A 9 -9.43 -7.97 13.96
N VAL A 10 -10.48 -7.37 13.40
CA VAL A 10 -11.20 -6.25 14.01
C VAL A 10 -11.96 -6.70 15.26
N SER A 11 -12.36 -7.98 15.33
CA SER A 11 -13.09 -8.55 16.47
C SER A 11 -12.21 -8.60 17.74
N ALA A 12 -10.89 -8.74 17.57
CA ALA A 12 -9.92 -8.82 18.66
C ALA A 12 -9.58 -7.46 19.32
N LEU A 13 -9.96 -6.34 18.69
CA LEU A 13 -9.57 -4.99 19.10
C LEU A 13 -10.06 -4.57 20.50
N ASN A 14 -11.14 -5.18 20.99
CA ASN A 14 -11.72 -4.86 22.31
C ASN A 14 -11.06 -5.64 23.47
N SER A 15 -10.06 -6.48 23.18
CA SER A 15 -9.35 -7.24 24.20
C SER A 15 -8.39 -6.36 25.01
N ALA A 16 -8.14 -6.76 26.27
CA ALA A 16 -7.17 -6.08 27.15
C ALA A 16 -5.75 -6.04 26.55
N THR A 17 -5.40 -7.06 25.77
CA THR A 17 -4.13 -7.15 25.04
C THR A 17 -4.00 -6.01 24.03
N PHE A 18 -5.02 -5.81 23.18
CA PHE A 18 -5.00 -4.74 22.17
C PHE A 18 -5.09 -3.33 22.78
N GLU A 19 -5.78 -3.17 23.92
CA GLU A 19 -5.74 -1.92 24.68
C GLU A 19 -4.34 -1.59 25.22
N THR A 20 -3.61 -2.61 25.68
CA THR A 20 -2.21 -2.46 26.12
C THR A 20 -1.31 -2.10 24.95
N TYR A 21 -1.45 -2.79 23.81
CA TYR A 21 -0.71 -2.47 22.58
C TYR A 21 -0.98 -1.05 22.11
N TYR A 22 -2.23 -0.62 22.11
CA TYR A 22 -2.61 0.74 21.72
C TYR A 22 -1.96 1.78 22.65
N THR A 23 -2.10 1.60 23.97
CA THR A 23 -1.60 2.55 24.96
C THR A 23 -0.07 2.69 24.92
N ARG A 24 0.66 1.57 24.88
CA ARG A 24 2.13 1.59 24.77
C ARG A 24 2.59 2.08 23.41
N GLY A 25 1.94 1.63 22.33
CA GLY A 25 2.28 2.03 20.95
C GLY A 25 2.20 3.54 20.73
N LEU A 26 1.23 4.23 21.35
CA LEU A 26 1.11 5.68 21.26
C LEU A 26 2.33 6.44 21.80
N GLN A 27 3.16 5.82 22.64
CA GLN A 27 4.36 6.44 23.19
C GLN A 27 5.45 6.63 22.12
N PHE A 28 5.45 5.81 21.06
CA PHE A 28 6.47 5.83 20.02
C PHE A 28 6.13 6.70 18.80
N VAL A 29 4.92 7.26 18.75
CA VAL A 29 4.52 8.19 17.68
C VAL A 29 4.67 9.64 18.14
N ASP A 30 4.90 10.54 17.19
CA ASP A 30 4.98 11.98 17.45
C ASP A 30 3.62 12.56 17.91
N GLU A 31 3.65 13.71 18.58
CA GLU A 31 2.43 14.35 19.12
C GLU A 31 1.35 14.64 18.06
N PRO A 32 1.68 15.16 16.86
CA PRO A 32 0.68 15.32 15.80
C PRO A 32 0.00 14.01 15.40
N ALA A 33 0.75 12.93 15.23
CA ALA A 33 0.20 11.61 14.93
C ALA A 33 -0.63 11.07 16.10
N ARG A 34 -0.14 11.19 17.35
CA ARG A 34 -0.85 10.79 18.57
C ARG A 34 -2.21 11.48 18.69
N ALA A 35 -2.24 12.80 18.47
CA ALA A 35 -3.46 13.59 18.50
C ALA A 35 -4.43 13.17 17.38
N LYS A 36 -3.93 12.92 16.16
CA LYS A 36 -4.76 12.41 15.06
C LYS A 36 -5.35 11.04 15.39
N ILE A 37 -4.54 10.10 15.89
CA ILE A 37 -4.96 8.74 16.22
C ILE A 37 -6.10 8.75 17.25
N LYS A 38 -5.98 9.57 18.30
CA LYS A 38 -7.00 9.71 19.35
C LYS A 38 -8.32 10.34 18.88
N ARG A 39 -8.34 11.02 17.72
CA ARG A 39 -9.53 11.69 17.18
C ARG A 39 -10.40 10.79 16.31
N PHE A 40 -9.93 9.61 15.92
CA PHE A 40 -10.76 8.69 15.16
C PHE A 40 -11.96 8.23 15.99
N PHE A 41 -13.14 8.26 15.37
CA PHE A 41 -14.37 7.80 15.99
C PHE A 41 -14.38 6.27 16.16
N ARG A 42 -13.91 5.54 15.15
CA ARG A 42 -13.85 4.07 15.17
C ARG A 42 -12.51 3.59 15.70
N ARG A 43 -12.56 2.57 16.55
CA ARG A 43 -11.37 1.95 17.17
C ARG A 43 -10.42 1.35 16.14
N GLU A 44 -10.98 0.70 15.13
CA GLU A 44 -10.26 0.14 13.98
C GLU A 44 -9.45 1.18 13.21
N ASP A 45 -10.00 2.37 12.93
CA ASP A 45 -9.28 3.44 12.25
C ASP A 45 -8.13 3.97 13.11
N ALA A 46 -8.37 4.14 14.41
CA ALA A 46 -7.33 4.54 15.36
C ALA A 46 -6.18 3.54 15.36
N PHE A 47 -6.48 2.24 15.40
CA PHE A 47 -5.48 1.18 15.44
C PHE A 47 -4.75 1.02 14.10
N ARG A 48 -5.45 1.06 12.96
CA ARG A 48 -4.84 1.11 11.62
C ARG A 48 -3.88 2.29 11.50
N SER A 49 -4.29 3.46 11.97
CA SER A 49 -3.44 4.65 11.96
C SER A 49 -2.24 4.50 12.89
N LEU A 50 -2.38 3.84 14.05
CA LEU A 50 -1.26 3.56 14.94
C LEU A 50 -0.24 2.63 14.27
N VAL A 51 -0.67 1.47 13.78
CA VAL A 51 0.18 0.49 13.08
C VAL A 51 0.88 1.16 11.90
N GLY A 52 0.15 1.95 11.10
CA GLY A 52 0.73 2.69 9.97
C GLY A 52 1.84 3.67 10.36
N ASN A 53 1.80 4.26 11.56
CA ASN A 53 2.86 5.13 12.06
C ASN A 53 4.04 4.37 12.69
N LEU A 54 3.80 3.17 13.21
CA LEU A 54 4.84 2.32 13.81
C LEU A 54 5.64 1.56 12.74
N LEU A 55 5.02 1.16 11.63
CA LEU A 55 5.66 0.44 10.53
C LEU A 55 7.00 1.07 10.08
N PRO A 56 7.07 2.36 9.71
CA PRO A 56 8.33 2.96 9.29
C PRO A 56 9.34 3.09 10.45
N ARG A 57 8.91 3.18 11.71
CA ARG A 57 9.80 3.23 12.86
C ARG A 57 10.48 1.88 13.13
N VAL A 58 9.72 0.78 13.00
CA VAL A 58 10.26 -0.59 13.08
C VAL A 58 11.19 -0.86 11.91
N MET A 59 10.83 -0.44 10.69
CA MET A 59 11.72 -0.51 9.52
C MET A 59 13.06 0.20 9.77
N LEU A 60 13.05 1.41 10.34
CA LEU A 60 14.29 2.13 10.67
C LEU A 60 15.18 1.33 11.63
N ARG A 61 14.60 0.69 12.66
CA ARG A 61 15.35 -0.19 13.58
C ARG A 61 15.92 -1.40 12.87
N GLU A 62 15.17 -2.05 11.98
CA GLU A 62 15.69 -3.16 11.16
C GLU A 62 16.87 -2.73 10.27
N CYS A 63 16.87 -1.46 9.83
CA CYS A 63 17.97 -0.89 9.05
C CYS A 63 19.14 -0.38 9.89
N GLY A 64 19.13 -0.60 11.21
CA GLY A 64 20.18 -0.12 12.12
C GLY A 64 20.16 1.40 12.36
N VAL A 65 19.07 2.09 12.00
CA VAL A 65 18.91 3.53 12.21
C VAL A 65 18.21 3.80 13.55
N PRO A 66 18.84 4.53 14.49
CA PRO A 66 18.18 4.92 15.75
C PRO A 66 17.00 5.87 15.48
N VAL A 67 15.79 5.46 15.86
CA VAL A 67 14.56 6.25 15.60
C VAL A 67 14.61 7.63 16.26
N SER A 68 15.27 7.76 17.43
CA SER A 68 15.45 9.03 18.13
C SER A 68 16.29 10.07 17.36
N SER A 69 17.04 9.63 16.35
CA SER A 69 17.88 10.49 15.51
C SER A 69 17.22 10.87 14.18
N VAL A 70 15.99 10.39 13.92
CA VAL A 70 15.29 10.56 12.64
C VAL A 70 14.13 11.53 12.78
N GLU A 71 14.06 12.46 11.85
CA GLU A 71 12.88 13.31 11.66
C GLU A 71 12.01 12.76 10.53
N PHE A 72 10.69 12.75 10.74
CA PHE A 72 9.71 12.41 9.71
C PHE A 72 9.23 13.68 9.02
N GLY A 73 9.54 13.80 7.74
CA GLY A 73 9.10 14.91 6.89
C GLY A 73 7.88 14.55 6.06
N LYS A 74 7.30 15.55 5.40
CA LYS A 74 6.27 15.39 4.38
C LYS A 74 6.58 16.29 3.20
N THR A 75 6.36 15.76 2.00
CA THR A 75 6.38 16.55 0.76
C THR A 75 5.23 17.56 0.74
N GLU A 76 5.24 18.49 -0.21
CA GLU A 76 4.14 19.46 -0.42
C GLU A 76 2.77 18.79 -0.58
N SER A 77 2.77 17.56 -1.11
CA SER A 77 1.59 16.73 -1.32
C SER A 77 1.31 15.74 -0.19
N ASN A 78 1.91 15.95 0.99
CA ASN A 78 1.76 15.15 2.21
C ASN A 78 2.33 13.72 2.15
N LYS A 79 3.05 13.33 1.09
CA LYS A 79 3.75 12.04 1.08
C LYS A 79 4.85 12.05 2.14
N PRO A 80 4.85 11.11 3.11
CA PRO A 80 5.83 11.10 4.20
C PRO A 80 7.19 10.59 3.71
N TYR A 81 8.25 11.05 4.36
CA TYR A 81 9.63 10.59 4.14
C TYR A 81 10.43 10.66 5.45
N VAL A 82 11.60 10.02 5.48
CA VAL A 82 12.51 10.03 6.63
C VAL A 82 13.78 10.80 6.32
N CYS A 83 14.18 11.70 7.22
CA CYS A 83 15.46 12.40 7.17
C CYS A 83 16.52 11.52 7.84
N THR A 84 17.31 10.80 7.06
CA THR A 84 18.39 9.94 7.56
C THR A 84 19.57 9.89 6.58
N HIS A 85 20.71 9.35 7.03
CA HIS A 85 21.92 9.18 6.24
C HIS A 85 21.79 8.06 5.20
N LEU A 86 20.96 7.05 5.48
CA LEU A 86 20.50 6.10 4.48
C LEU A 86 19.45 6.80 3.63
N HIS A 87 19.39 6.49 2.35
CA HIS A 87 18.18 6.84 1.63
C HIS A 87 17.17 5.68 1.66
N ILE A 88 15.93 6.06 1.91
CA ILE A 88 14.84 5.14 2.22
C ILE A 88 13.60 5.72 1.55
N GLY A 89 12.99 4.92 0.68
CA GLY A 89 11.65 5.20 0.15
C GLY A 89 10.65 4.31 0.83
N TYR A 90 9.51 4.85 1.26
CA TYR A 90 8.41 4.03 1.77
C TYR A 90 7.05 4.65 1.48
N ASN A 91 6.02 3.82 1.53
CA ASN A 91 4.63 4.24 1.48
C ASN A 91 3.77 3.27 2.30
N VAL A 92 2.74 3.80 2.96
CA VAL A 92 1.82 3.03 3.80
C VAL A 92 0.41 3.17 3.24
N THR A 93 -0.32 2.07 3.26
CA THR A 93 -1.73 1.99 2.88
C THR A 93 -2.49 1.10 3.85
N HIS A 94 -3.81 1.18 3.85
CA HIS A 94 -4.67 0.25 4.57
C HIS A 94 -6.04 0.18 3.90
N ASP A 95 -6.67 -0.98 4.01
CA ASP A 95 -8.08 -1.18 3.69
C ASP A 95 -8.63 -2.30 4.58
N ALA A 96 -9.85 -2.13 5.09
CA ALA A 96 -10.50 -3.05 6.02
C ALA A 96 -9.55 -3.58 7.12
N GLY A 97 -9.29 -4.89 7.15
CA GLY A 97 -8.42 -5.58 8.10
C GLY A 97 -6.95 -5.68 7.66
N LEU A 98 -6.49 -4.93 6.67
CA LEU A 98 -5.11 -5.00 6.18
C LEU A 98 -4.43 -3.63 6.22
N ILE A 99 -3.23 -3.58 6.82
CA ILE A 99 -2.32 -2.44 6.74
C ILE A 99 -1.07 -2.90 6.00
N ALA A 100 -0.66 -2.20 4.96
CA ALA A 100 0.55 -2.56 4.22
C ALA A 100 1.53 -1.39 4.11
N MET A 101 2.82 -1.71 4.12
CA MET A 101 3.90 -0.78 3.81
C MET A 101 4.83 -1.37 2.76
N ALA A 102 5.04 -0.67 1.66
CA ALA A 102 6.14 -0.94 0.76
C ALA A 102 7.31 -0.03 1.11
N PHE A 103 8.52 -0.58 1.08
CA PHE A 103 9.72 0.19 1.32
C PHE A 103 10.93 -0.37 0.57
N GLU A 104 11.93 0.47 0.45
CA GLU A 104 13.24 0.12 -0.05
C GLU A 104 14.30 0.97 0.62
N VAL A 105 15.41 0.32 0.92
CA VAL A 105 16.61 0.92 1.47
C VAL A 105 17.72 0.56 0.52
N GLU A 106 18.48 1.53 0.03
CA GLU A 106 19.67 1.19 -0.74
C GLU A 106 20.71 0.64 0.24
N THR A 107 21.14 -0.58 -0.03
CA THR A 107 22.33 -1.13 0.58
C THR A 107 23.51 -0.76 -0.31
N THR A 108 24.58 -0.28 0.30
CA THR A 108 25.76 0.41 -0.27
C THR A 108 26.56 -0.34 -1.36
N SER A 109 26.04 -1.43 -1.92
CA SER A 109 26.76 -2.32 -2.84
C SER A 109 26.43 -2.11 -4.33
N GLU A 110 25.28 -1.55 -4.69
CA GLU A 110 24.95 -1.28 -6.10
C GLU A 110 24.40 0.13 -6.28
N LYS A 111 25.13 0.96 -7.01
CA LYS A 111 24.75 2.33 -7.41
C LYS A 111 23.58 2.29 -8.41
N GLN A 112 22.40 1.88 -7.98
CA GLN A 112 21.18 2.27 -8.67
C GLN A 112 21.02 3.78 -8.41
N PRO A 113 20.84 4.63 -9.44
CA PRO A 113 20.75 6.06 -9.23
C PRO A 113 19.59 6.34 -8.25
N TRP A 114 19.88 7.03 -7.15
CA TRP A 114 18.87 7.57 -6.26
C TRP A 114 17.95 8.51 -7.01
N ILE A 115 16.72 8.08 -7.25
CA ILE A 115 15.78 8.87 -8.03
C ILE A 115 14.87 9.65 -7.11
N GLU A 116 14.96 10.97 -7.22
CA GLU A 116 14.03 11.97 -6.67
C GLU A 116 13.86 11.92 -5.15
N PRO A 117 14.90 12.32 -4.39
CA PRO A 117 14.74 12.66 -2.97
C PRO A 117 13.75 13.84 -2.79
N PRO A 118 13.11 13.98 -1.62
CA PRO A 118 13.38 13.24 -0.39
C PRO A 118 12.52 11.98 -0.18
N ALA A 119 11.43 11.79 -0.94
CA ALA A 119 10.45 10.72 -0.66
C ALA A 119 10.59 9.45 -1.51
N HIS A 120 11.41 9.49 -2.58
CA HIS A 120 11.54 8.44 -3.59
C HIS A 120 10.19 8.02 -4.21
N ARG A 121 10.19 7.40 -5.39
CA ARG A 121 8.95 7.01 -6.08
C ARG A 121 8.57 5.56 -5.77
N ILE A 122 8.21 5.31 -4.51
CA ILE A 122 7.58 4.06 -4.05
C ILE A 122 6.16 4.34 -3.59
N GLY A 123 5.22 3.48 -3.96
CA GLY A 123 3.83 3.51 -3.55
C GLY A 123 3.29 2.10 -3.39
N VAL A 124 2.34 1.92 -2.48
CA VAL A 124 1.61 0.66 -2.34
C VAL A 124 0.14 0.96 -2.14
N ASP A 125 -0.70 0.12 -2.70
CA ASP A 125 -2.11 0.10 -2.38
C ASP A 125 -2.57 -1.33 -2.14
N VAL A 126 -3.63 -1.47 -1.34
CA VAL A 126 -4.29 -2.75 -1.06
C VAL A 126 -5.79 -2.53 -1.01
N MET A 127 -6.56 -3.50 -1.50
CA MET A 127 -8.03 -3.49 -1.48
C MET A 127 -8.57 -4.87 -1.14
N ARG A 128 -9.58 -4.92 -0.26
CA ARG A 128 -10.37 -6.13 0.01
C ARG A 128 -11.26 -6.42 -1.19
N LEU A 129 -11.25 -7.66 -1.66
CA LEU A 129 -12.08 -8.12 -2.78
C LEU A 129 -13.53 -8.40 -2.34
N SER A 130 -14.19 -7.36 -1.82
CA SER A 130 -15.57 -7.39 -1.35
C SER A 130 -16.39 -6.28 -2.02
N LEU A 131 -17.65 -6.56 -2.36
CA LEU A 131 -18.59 -5.50 -2.73
C LEU A 131 -19.26 -4.94 -1.47
N PRO A 132 -19.56 -3.64 -1.42
CA PRO A 132 -20.43 -3.13 -0.36
C PRO A 132 -21.83 -3.74 -0.48
N ASP A 133 -22.47 -4.10 0.65
CA ASP A 133 -23.74 -4.86 0.71
C ASP A 133 -24.88 -4.29 -0.15
N ARG A 134 -24.86 -2.99 -0.44
CA ARG A 134 -25.92 -2.28 -1.18
C ARG A 134 -25.70 -2.24 -2.69
N PHE A 135 -24.62 -2.82 -3.19
CA PHE A 135 -24.23 -2.71 -4.60
C PHE A 135 -24.16 -4.06 -5.30
N THR A 136 -24.68 -4.09 -6.52
CA THR A 136 -24.25 -5.08 -7.52
C THR A 136 -22.94 -4.62 -8.13
N PHE A 137 -22.14 -5.55 -8.69
CA PHE A 137 -20.90 -5.19 -9.38
C PHE A 137 -21.11 -4.10 -10.44
N GLN A 138 -22.16 -4.23 -11.26
CA GLN A 138 -22.49 -3.26 -12.31
C GLN A 138 -22.76 -1.86 -11.74
N SER A 139 -23.62 -1.76 -10.73
CA SER A 139 -23.94 -0.48 -10.08
C SER A 139 -22.73 0.17 -9.39
N PHE A 140 -21.82 -0.66 -8.88
CA PHE A 140 -20.58 -0.19 -8.27
C PHE A 140 -19.64 0.39 -9.33
N VAL A 141 -19.42 -0.32 -10.44
CA VAL A 141 -18.59 0.16 -11.57
C VAL A 141 -19.15 1.44 -12.18
N GLU A 142 -20.47 1.58 -12.27
CA GLU A 142 -21.12 2.81 -12.73
C GLU A 142 -20.82 4.01 -11.81
N THR A 143 -20.84 3.80 -10.50
CA THR A 143 -20.56 4.84 -9.48
C THR A 143 -19.12 5.35 -9.56
N VAL A 144 -18.17 4.46 -9.82
CA VAL A 144 -16.73 4.78 -9.90
C VAL A 144 -16.23 4.91 -11.33
N GLY A 145 -17.15 4.91 -12.31
CA GLY A 145 -16.83 4.84 -13.74
C GLY A 145 -16.01 6.04 -14.23
N ASP A 146 -16.03 7.17 -13.53
CA ASP A 146 -15.19 8.32 -13.84
C ASP A 146 -13.72 8.13 -13.47
N ALA A 147 -13.34 7.10 -12.72
CA ALA A 147 -11.95 6.75 -12.50
C ALA A 147 -11.37 5.82 -13.59
N LEU A 148 -12.19 5.37 -14.54
CA LEU A 148 -11.85 4.35 -15.53
C LEU A 148 -11.76 4.93 -16.95
N THR A 149 -10.81 4.42 -17.74
CA THR A 149 -10.73 4.73 -19.17
C THR A 149 -11.82 3.96 -19.95
N PRO A 150 -12.16 4.38 -21.18
CA PRO A 150 -13.09 3.62 -22.03
C PRO A 150 -12.65 2.16 -22.24
N TYR A 151 -11.34 1.94 -22.43
CA TYR A 151 -10.77 0.60 -22.60
C TYR A 151 -10.91 -0.26 -21.34
N GLU A 152 -10.67 0.31 -20.15
CA GLU A 152 -10.86 -0.41 -18.89
C GLU A 152 -12.32 -0.80 -18.67
N LYS A 153 -13.27 0.09 -19.00
CA LYS A 153 -14.71 -0.21 -18.90
C LYS A 153 -15.12 -1.36 -19.82
N GLU A 154 -14.57 -1.42 -21.03
CA GLU A 154 -14.79 -2.51 -21.97
C GLU A 154 -14.23 -3.83 -21.43
N THR A 155 -13.02 -3.82 -20.88
CA THR A 155 -12.38 -5.04 -20.36
C THR A 155 -12.98 -5.55 -19.05
N LEU A 156 -13.74 -4.72 -18.31
CA LEU A 156 -14.54 -5.13 -17.15
C LEU A 156 -15.85 -5.82 -17.54
N ASN A 157 -16.32 -5.67 -18.78
CA ASN A 157 -17.56 -6.26 -19.28
C ASN A 157 -17.30 -7.11 -20.55
N PRO A 158 -16.46 -8.18 -20.46
CA PRO A 158 -16.12 -8.99 -21.62
C PRO A 158 -17.32 -9.77 -22.15
N THR A 159 -17.26 -10.14 -23.44
CA THR A 159 -18.20 -11.06 -24.07
C THR A 159 -17.45 -12.30 -24.55
N PRO A 160 -17.73 -13.51 -24.03
CA PRO A 160 -18.77 -13.83 -23.04
C PRO A 160 -18.45 -13.28 -21.63
N PRO A 161 -19.48 -13.04 -20.78
CA PRO A 161 -19.28 -12.55 -19.43
C PRO A 161 -18.45 -13.50 -18.56
N VAL A 162 -17.59 -12.92 -17.73
CA VAL A 162 -16.87 -13.65 -16.66
C VAL A 162 -17.70 -13.70 -15.38
N SER A 163 -17.26 -14.49 -14.41
CA SER A 163 -17.90 -14.53 -13.08
C SER A 163 -17.82 -13.16 -12.38
N SER A 164 -18.77 -12.86 -11.50
CA SER A 164 -18.79 -11.60 -10.74
C SER A 164 -17.55 -11.44 -9.85
N SER A 165 -17.03 -12.53 -9.28
CA SER A 165 -15.78 -12.53 -8.50
C SER A 165 -14.57 -12.18 -9.38
N GLU A 166 -14.50 -12.72 -10.60
CA GLU A 166 -13.41 -12.40 -11.53
C GLU A 166 -13.47 -10.94 -12.01
N ALA A 167 -14.67 -10.44 -12.32
CA ALA A 167 -14.87 -9.04 -12.69
C ALA A 167 -14.51 -8.09 -11.54
N LEU A 168 -14.90 -8.43 -10.30
CA LEU A 168 -14.53 -7.69 -9.09
C LEU A 168 -13.02 -7.65 -8.87
N CYS A 169 -12.36 -8.81 -9.00
CA CYS A 169 -10.91 -8.90 -8.91
C CYS A 169 -10.21 -8.09 -10.00
N HIS A 170 -10.76 -8.06 -11.22
CA HIS A 170 -10.22 -7.24 -12.30
C HIS A 170 -10.35 -5.74 -11.97
N PHE A 171 -11.51 -5.30 -11.52
CA PHE A 171 -11.74 -3.91 -11.14
C PHE A 171 -10.76 -3.47 -10.05
N TYR A 172 -10.70 -4.21 -8.94
CA TYR A 172 -9.81 -3.82 -7.84
C TYR A 172 -8.34 -3.87 -8.25
N LEU A 173 -7.93 -4.78 -9.14
CA LEU A 173 -6.57 -4.76 -9.66
C LEU A 173 -6.24 -3.46 -10.42
N ILE A 174 -7.15 -2.98 -11.28
CA ILE A 174 -6.98 -1.70 -11.99
C ILE A 174 -6.89 -0.57 -10.97
N TRP A 175 -7.84 -0.52 -10.03
CA TRP A 175 -7.90 0.51 -9.00
C TRP A 175 -6.62 0.58 -8.16
N THR A 176 -6.23 -0.57 -7.58
CA THR A 176 -5.07 -0.69 -6.71
C THR A 176 -3.77 -0.36 -7.45
N LEU A 177 -3.66 -0.70 -8.74
CA LEU A 177 -2.50 -0.30 -9.54
C LEU A 177 -2.43 1.22 -9.73
N LYS A 178 -3.56 1.88 -10.04
CA LYS A 178 -3.62 3.34 -10.20
C LYS A 178 -3.32 4.07 -8.88
N GLU A 179 -3.88 3.62 -7.78
CA GLU A 179 -3.60 4.14 -6.43
C GLU A 179 -2.13 3.96 -6.06
N ALA A 180 -1.56 2.76 -6.25
CA ALA A 180 -0.15 2.52 -5.97
C ALA A 180 0.77 3.45 -6.79
N TYR A 181 0.47 3.64 -8.07
CA TYR A 181 1.21 4.56 -8.94
C TYR A 181 1.12 6.02 -8.48
N THR A 182 -0.09 6.52 -8.20
CA THR A 182 -0.30 7.91 -7.79
C THR A 182 0.23 8.20 -6.39
N LYS A 183 0.17 7.23 -5.47
CA LYS A 183 0.88 7.26 -4.18
C LYS A 183 2.40 7.28 -4.36
N ALA A 184 2.93 6.54 -5.34
CA ALA A 184 4.35 6.58 -5.66
C ALA A 184 4.80 7.96 -6.16
N LEU A 185 4.00 8.60 -7.03
CA LEU A 185 4.23 9.98 -7.47
C LEU A 185 4.05 11.01 -6.35
N GLY A 186 3.28 10.66 -5.32
CA GLY A 186 2.87 11.58 -4.27
C GLY A 186 1.89 12.63 -4.79
N LEU A 187 1.01 12.33 -5.75
CA LEU A 187 0.04 13.32 -6.27
C LEU A 187 -1.32 13.24 -5.57
N GLY A 188 -1.53 12.21 -4.75
CA GLY A 188 -2.75 12.02 -3.95
C GLY A 188 -4.02 11.99 -4.79
N LEU A 189 -5.14 12.37 -4.17
CA LEU A 189 -6.48 12.38 -4.76
C LEU A 189 -6.68 13.42 -5.88
N GLY A 190 -5.69 14.28 -6.13
CA GLY A 190 -5.75 15.29 -7.20
C GLY A 190 -5.36 14.77 -8.58
N PHE A 191 -4.88 13.52 -8.68
CA PHE A 191 -4.49 12.95 -9.97
C PHE A 191 -5.71 12.35 -10.68
N ASP A 192 -5.95 12.76 -11.91
CA ASP A 192 -7.03 12.20 -12.73
C ASP A 192 -6.70 10.75 -13.16
N PHE A 193 -7.43 9.79 -12.61
CA PHE A 193 -7.25 8.37 -12.90
C PHE A 193 -7.55 8.02 -14.37
N LYS A 194 -8.32 8.84 -15.11
CA LYS A 194 -8.54 8.64 -16.56
C LYS A 194 -7.26 8.79 -17.37
N ARG A 195 -6.23 9.43 -16.82
CA ARG A 195 -4.92 9.54 -17.46
C ARG A 195 -4.15 8.23 -17.45
N ILE A 196 -4.43 7.33 -16.50
CA ILE A 196 -3.76 6.04 -16.37
C ILE A 196 -4.67 4.97 -16.99
N GLU A 197 -4.12 4.16 -17.88
CA GLU A 197 -4.79 2.99 -18.46
C GLU A 197 -3.97 1.75 -18.13
N TYR A 198 -4.56 0.78 -17.44
CA TYR A 198 -3.96 -0.53 -17.23
C TYR A 198 -4.66 -1.62 -18.05
N ASP A 199 -3.92 -2.21 -18.98
CA ASP A 199 -4.34 -3.39 -19.72
C ASP A 199 -3.91 -4.65 -18.96
N LYS A 200 -4.82 -5.26 -18.18
CA LYS A 200 -4.58 -6.51 -17.44
C LYS A 200 -4.21 -7.67 -18.37
N VAL A 201 -4.79 -7.73 -19.57
CA VAL A 201 -4.58 -8.84 -20.51
C VAL A 201 -3.14 -8.82 -21.03
N LYS A 202 -2.66 -7.64 -21.42
CA LYS A 202 -1.30 -7.45 -21.95
C LYS A 202 -0.27 -7.14 -20.86
N ASN A 203 -0.70 -6.91 -19.62
CA ASN A 203 0.13 -6.43 -18.50
C ASN A 203 0.91 -5.15 -18.84
N ARG A 204 0.24 -4.17 -19.45
CA ARG A 204 0.85 -2.90 -19.87
C ARG A 204 0.14 -1.72 -19.25
N VAL A 205 0.90 -0.71 -18.88
CA VAL A 205 0.40 0.54 -18.31
C VAL A 205 0.70 1.68 -19.28
N LYS A 206 -0.30 2.53 -19.54
CA LYS A 206 -0.12 3.80 -20.24
C LYS A 206 -0.47 4.96 -19.33
N VAL A 207 0.18 6.09 -19.56
CA VAL A 207 -0.20 7.38 -18.99
C VAL A 207 -0.33 8.38 -20.14
N ASP A 208 -1.46 9.07 -20.21
CA ASP A 208 -1.80 10.01 -21.30
C ASP A 208 -1.65 9.38 -22.70
N GLY A 209 -2.05 8.11 -22.84
CA GLY A 209 -1.98 7.36 -24.09
C GLY A 209 -0.59 6.83 -24.46
N VAL A 210 0.45 7.12 -23.68
CA VAL A 210 1.83 6.67 -23.93
C VAL A 210 2.22 5.54 -22.98
N PHE A 211 2.90 4.50 -23.49
CA PHE A 211 3.40 3.42 -22.63
C PHE A 211 4.33 3.96 -21.55
N LEU A 212 3.98 3.66 -20.30
CA LEU A 212 4.71 4.06 -19.13
C LEU A 212 6.10 3.41 -19.15
N LYS A 213 7.15 4.16 -18.83
CA LYS A 213 8.55 3.70 -18.88
C LYS A 213 9.25 3.86 -17.54
N GLY A 214 10.15 2.94 -17.24
CA GLY A 214 10.98 2.98 -16.04
C GLY A 214 10.23 2.69 -14.74
N TRP A 215 9.09 2.00 -14.81
CA TRP A 215 8.31 1.61 -13.64
C TRP A 215 8.26 0.08 -13.47
N SER A 216 8.18 -0.37 -12.24
CA SER A 216 7.85 -1.76 -11.90
C SER A 216 6.63 -1.80 -10.99
N PHE A 217 5.76 -2.75 -11.24
CA PHE A 217 4.58 -3.05 -10.44
C PHE A 217 4.63 -4.51 -10.01
N ASP A 218 4.50 -4.74 -8.71
CA ASP A 218 4.46 -6.08 -8.12
C ASP A 218 3.07 -6.29 -7.51
N ILE A 219 2.29 -7.17 -8.14
CA ILE A 219 0.96 -7.56 -7.71
C ILE A 219 1.09 -8.73 -6.73
N PHE A 220 0.47 -8.61 -5.57
CA PHE A 220 0.45 -9.64 -4.53
C PHE A 220 -0.95 -9.85 -3.95
N ARG A 221 -1.13 -10.94 -3.20
CA ARG A 221 -2.36 -11.25 -2.48
C ARG A 221 -2.07 -11.50 -1.01
N VAL A 222 -3.03 -11.16 -0.16
CA VAL A 222 -2.98 -11.45 1.28
C VAL A 222 -4.33 -12.09 1.65
N PRO A 223 -4.35 -13.26 2.31
CA PRO A 223 -5.59 -13.85 2.77
C PRO A 223 -6.25 -12.96 3.82
N ASP A 224 -7.58 -12.99 3.90
CA ASP A 224 -8.29 -12.25 4.94
C ASP A 224 -8.05 -12.89 6.32
N PRO A 225 -7.59 -12.12 7.34
CA PRO A 225 -7.41 -12.63 8.70
C PRO A 225 -8.65 -13.29 9.29
N GLU A 226 -9.85 -12.84 8.92
CA GLU A 226 -11.10 -13.38 9.48
C GLU A 226 -11.49 -14.73 8.86
N GLY A 227 -10.68 -15.26 7.94
CA GLY A 227 -10.93 -16.55 7.27
C GLY A 227 -12.17 -16.51 6.36
N SER A 228 -12.66 -15.32 6.03
CA SER A 228 -13.65 -15.15 4.98
C SER A 228 -13.04 -15.64 3.66
N ALA A 229 -13.88 -16.09 2.72
CA ALA A 229 -13.40 -16.41 1.36
C ALA A 229 -12.93 -15.16 0.58
N GLU A 230 -13.01 -13.97 1.20
CA GLU A 230 -12.57 -12.72 0.62
C GLU A 230 -11.06 -12.60 0.78
N GLU A 231 -10.37 -12.12 -0.25
CA GLU A 231 -8.92 -11.94 -0.24
C GLU A 231 -8.61 -10.46 -0.43
N TYR A 232 -7.41 -10.03 -0.03
CA TYR A 232 -6.88 -8.73 -0.40
C TYR A 232 -6.03 -8.85 -1.65
N ILE A 233 -6.17 -7.88 -2.54
CA ILE A 233 -5.21 -7.65 -3.62
C ILE A 233 -4.36 -6.43 -3.30
N GLY A 234 -3.06 -6.54 -3.53
CA GLY A 234 -2.11 -5.46 -3.33
C GLY A 234 -1.29 -5.21 -4.58
N VAL A 235 -0.91 -3.95 -4.79
CA VAL A 235 0.05 -3.55 -5.83
C VAL A 235 1.08 -2.64 -5.20
N ALA A 236 2.36 -2.98 -5.36
CA ALA A 236 3.46 -2.10 -5.02
C ALA A 236 4.09 -1.55 -6.31
N ALA A 237 4.19 -0.23 -6.41
CA ALA A 237 4.72 0.50 -7.55
C ALA A 237 6.05 1.16 -7.17
N LYS A 238 7.05 1.01 -8.03
CA LYS A 238 8.36 1.63 -7.89
C LYS A 238 8.84 2.22 -9.21
N TYR A 239 9.42 3.42 -9.18
CA TYR A 239 10.21 3.92 -10.29
C TYR A 239 11.63 3.34 -10.25
N VAL A 240 12.01 2.62 -11.30
CA VAL A 240 13.33 1.99 -11.47
C VAL A 240 14.21 2.73 -12.49
N GLY A 241 13.69 3.81 -13.11
CA GLY A 241 14.41 4.58 -14.10
C GLY A 241 14.58 3.88 -15.46
N GLY A 242 15.23 4.58 -16.40
CA GLY A 242 15.51 4.07 -17.73
C GLY A 242 14.38 4.24 -18.75
N LYS A 243 14.59 3.71 -19.96
CA LYS A 243 13.70 3.90 -21.13
C LYS A 243 12.84 2.68 -21.48
N LYS A 244 13.00 1.57 -20.73
CA LYS A 244 12.22 0.35 -20.94
C LYS A 244 10.78 0.57 -20.49
N GLU A 245 9.83 -0.08 -21.15
CA GLU A 245 8.43 -0.06 -20.72
C GLU A 245 8.28 -0.62 -19.31
N ALA A 246 7.21 -0.19 -18.63
CA ALA A 246 6.89 -0.61 -17.28
C ALA A 246 6.68 -2.13 -17.24
N VAL A 247 7.17 -2.76 -16.20
CA VAL A 247 7.02 -4.19 -15.98
C VAL A 247 5.99 -4.43 -14.90
N VAL A 248 4.92 -5.17 -15.22
CA VAL A 248 3.91 -5.60 -14.26
C VAL A 248 4.11 -7.09 -14.00
N ARG A 249 4.31 -7.47 -12.74
CA ARG A 249 4.57 -8.84 -12.32
C ARG A 249 3.53 -9.30 -11.33
N ARG A 250 3.16 -10.57 -11.42
CA ARG A 250 2.53 -11.26 -10.29
C ARG A 250 3.64 -11.85 -9.45
N SER A 251 3.79 -11.35 -8.25
CA SER A 251 4.92 -11.67 -7.40
C SER A 251 4.47 -12.68 -6.35
N PRO A 252 5.02 -13.91 -6.34
CA PRO A 252 4.83 -14.82 -5.22
C PRO A 252 5.47 -14.21 -3.96
N ALA A 253 5.24 -14.83 -2.80
CA ALA A 253 5.63 -14.27 -1.50
C ALA A 253 7.12 -13.85 -1.40
N SER A 254 8.05 -14.43 -2.18
CA SER A 254 9.44 -13.96 -2.22
C SER A 254 10.13 -14.22 -3.57
N SER A 255 10.95 -13.26 -3.99
CA SER A 255 11.85 -13.27 -5.14
C SER A 255 13.02 -12.31 -4.89
N ASP A 256 14.08 -12.36 -5.70
CA ASP A 256 15.24 -11.47 -5.56
C ASP A 256 14.87 -9.97 -5.66
N LEU A 257 13.79 -9.65 -6.38
CA LEU A 257 13.37 -8.26 -6.65
C LEU A 257 12.25 -7.78 -5.72
N PHE A 258 11.47 -8.70 -5.15
CA PHE A 258 10.28 -8.44 -4.35
C PHE A 258 10.14 -9.46 -3.22
N SER A 259 9.92 -8.98 -2.00
CA SER A 259 9.57 -9.83 -0.85
C SER A 259 8.32 -9.32 -0.15
N LEU A 260 7.38 -10.22 0.13
CA LEU A 260 6.18 -9.97 0.94
C LEU A 260 6.31 -10.68 2.28
N SER A 261 6.19 -9.94 3.38
CA SER A 261 6.09 -10.49 4.73
C SER A 261 4.70 -10.21 5.28
N ILE A 262 3.97 -11.27 5.61
CA ILE A 262 2.64 -11.18 6.23
C ILE A 262 2.79 -11.51 7.71
N MET A 263 2.22 -10.69 8.59
CA MET A 263 2.21 -10.93 10.03
C MET A 263 0.90 -10.43 10.64
N THR A 264 0.50 -10.99 11.77
CA THR A 264 -0.67 -10.50 12.49
C THR A 264 -0.37 -9.17 13.16
N ALA A 265 -1.41 -8.39 13.44
CA ALA A 265 -1.29 -7.16 14.22
C ALA A 265 -0.74 -7.43 15.63
N GLU A 266 -1.07 -8.57 16.23
CA GLU A 266 -0.52 -8.97 17.53
C GLU A 266 1.00 -9.21 17.47
N ASP A 267 1.47 -10.00 16.51
CA ASP A 267 2.91 -10.26 16.32
C ASP A 267 3.67 -8.97 16.01
N PHE A 268 3.11 -8.13 15.13
CA PHE A 268 3.69 -6.85 14.77
C PHE A 268 3.79 -5.92 15.98
N MET A 269 2.72 -5.79 16.78
CA MET A 269 2.74 -4.90 17.94
C MET A 269 3.70 -5.41 19.02
N SER A 270 3.73 -6.72 19.27
CA SER A 270 4.72 -7.34 20.17
C SER A 270 6.16 -7.03 19.73
N ARG A 271 6.44 -7.17 18.44
CA ARG A 271 7.73 -6.78 17.84
C ARG A 271 8.02 -5.29 17.99
N ALA A 272 7.05 -4.43 17.65
CA ALA A 272 7.21 -2.99 17.67
C ALA A 272 7.53 -2.47 19.08
N LEU A 273 6.82 -2.96 20.10
CA LEU A 273 7.10 -2.58 21.49
C LEU A 273 8.50 -3.01 21.92
N ARG A 274 8.92 -4.24 21.58
CA ARG A 274 10.27 -4.73 21.92
C ARG A 274 11.39 -3.96 21.22
N GLU A 275 11.19 -3.55 19.97
CA GLU A 275 12.24 -2.89 19.17
C GLU A 275 12.29 -1.37 19.35
N LEU A 276 11.21 -0.74 19.82
CA LEU A 276 11.14 0.71 19.99
C LEU A 276 11.34 1.19 21.43
N GLU A 277 11.21 0.31 22.41
CA GLU A 277 11.70 0.52 23.79
C GLU A 277 13.24 0.64 23.84
#